data_AF-A0A4R3KQT5-F1
#
_entry.id   AF-A0A4R3KQT5-F1
#
_cell.length_a   1.000
_cell.length_b   1.000
_cell.length_c   1.000
_cell.angle_alpha   90.00
_cell.angle_beta   90.00
_cell.angle_gamma   90.00
#
_symmetry.space_group_name_H-M   'P 1'
#
loop_
_entity.id
_entity.type
_entity.pdbx_description
1 polymer ?
#
loop_
_entity_poly.entity_id
_entity_poly.type
_entity_poly.pdbx_seq_one_letter_code
_entity_poly.pdbx_strand_id
1 'polypeptide(L)'
;MARAKSKTSIDTKFAIYYRSGDIRDDYESYVLGKFNTLQRFSDEYSAIAKKIIAEELGYENNTTMVMYKMDDKARKILELDMEFDKSLPLCSEVLIRLDLEDSSLEEVAKVLMDAHKAFLENNCNFTEYSLYGEKDDTHVSVYGITPKYIESGELINLLKEAKDNEGVDGIYIFIKEENK
;
A
#
# COMPACT_ATOMS: atom_id res chain seq x y z
N MET A 1 -4.12 -17.34 24.32
CA MET A 1 -3.47 -16.08 23.90
C MET A 1 -4.02 -14.97 24.79
N ALA A 2 -3.15 -14.15 25.35
CA ALA A 2 -3.48 -12.93 26.08
C ALA A 2 -2.97 -11.71 25.32
N ARG A 3 -3.45 -10.51 25.66
CA ARG A 3 -2.97 -9.23 25.09
C ARG A 3 -2.57 -8.29 26.22
N ALA A 4 -1.40 -7.68 26.08
CA ALA A 4 -0.94 -6.60 26.94
C ALA A 4 -1.02 -5.27 26.17
N LYS A 5 -1.43 -4.21 26.86
CA LYS A 5 -1.44 -2.85 26.30
C LYS A 5 -1.12 -1.82 27.39
N SER A 6 -0.36 -0.80 27.02
CA SER A 6 -0.16 0.38 27.87
C SER A 6 -1.45 1.20 27.93
N LYS A 7 -1.63 1.93 29.04
CA LYS A 7 -2.70 2.93 29.18
C LYS A 7 -2.28 4.31 28.66
N THR A 8 -0.99 4.54 28.49
CA THR A 8 -0.42 5.85 28.16
C THR A 8 0.29 5.89 26.80
N SER A 9 0.52 4.73 26.19
CA SER A 9 1.16 4.60 24.87
C SER A 9 0.22 3.83 23.94
N ILE A 10 -0.17 4.46 22.83
CA ILE A 10 -1.05 3.87 21.81
C ILE A 10 -0.31 2.76 21.03
N ASP A 11 1.01 2.89 20.91
CA ASP A 11 1.84 1.95 20.16
C ASP A 11 2.41 0.81 21.03
N THR A 12 2.23 0.86 22.36
CA THR A 12 2.63 -0.23 23.26
C THR A 12 1.49 -1.23 23.45
N LYS A 13 1.34 -2.14 22.50
CA LYS A 13 0.39 -3.28 22.55
C LYS A 13 1.00 -4.52 21.91
N PHE A 14 0.83 -5.69 22.52
CA PHE A 14 1.42 -6.93 22.03
C PHE A 14 0.66 -8.16 22.54
N ALA A 15 0.81 -9.28 21.84
CA ALA A 15 0.22 -10.55 22.22
C ALA A 15 1.20 -11.39 23.03
N ILE A 16 0.65 -12.18 23.95
CA ILE A 16 1.37 -13.18 24.75
C ILE A 16 0.74 -14.54 24.45
N TYR A 17 1.59 -15.49 24.09
CA TYR A 17 1.23 -16.84 23.71
C TYR A 17 1.74 -17.83 24.74
N TYR A 18 0.93 -18.85 24.99
CA TYR A 18 1.32 -20.01 25.76
C TYR A 18 1.07 -21.24 24.90
N ARG A 19 2.10 -22.07 24.70
CA ARG A 19 1.97 -23.32 23.96
C ARG A 19 2.86 -24.38 24.60
N SER A 20 2.26 -25.45 25.11
CA SER A 20 2.95 -26.62 25.66
C SER A 20 4.01 -26.30 26.72
N GLY A 21 3.71 -25.39 27.65
CA GLY A 21 4.64 -24.99 28.72
C GLY A 21 5.55 -23.81 28.37
N ASP A 22 5.62 -23.41 27.11
CA ASP A 22 6.43 -22.28 26.64
C ASP A 22 5.61 -20.99 26.58
N ILE A 23 6.18 -19.88 27.08
CA ILE A 23 5.58 -18.55 27.05
C ILE A 23 6.41 -17.68 26.10
N ARG A 24 5.76 -17.10 25.09
CA ARG A 24 6.36 -16.16 24.14
C ARG A 24 5.50 -14.93 24.02
N ASP A 25 6.09 -13.83 23.57
CA ASP A 25 5.36 -12.62 23.28
C ASP A 25 5.93 -11.92 22.04
N ASP A 26 5.15 -10.99 21.50
CA ASP A 26 5.53 -10.20 20.33
C ASP A 26 6.05 -8.80 20.70
N TYR A 27 6.48 -8.55 21.96
CA TYR A 27 6.92 -7.24 22.41
C TYR A 27 8.10 -6.70 21.58
N GLU A 28 9.07 -7.57 21.29
CA GLU A 28 10.25 -7.23 20.49
C GLU A 28 9.86 -6.71 19.10
N SER A 29 8.96 -7.39 18.39
CA SER A 29 8.57 -7.00 17.03
C SER A 29 7.55 -5.85 17.02
N TYR A 30 6.53 -5.90 17.89
CA TYR A 30 5.41 -4.95 17.86
C TYR A 30 5.75 -3.61 18.50
N VAL A 31 6.55 -3.62 19.58
CA VAL A 31 6.87 -2.42 20.38
C VAL A 31 8.30 -1.96 20.12
N LEU A 32 9.31 -2.81 20.36
CA LEU A 32 10.69 -2.38 20.15
C LEU A 32 10.98 -2.16 18.67
N GLY A 33 10.52 -3.07 17.82
CA GLY A 33 10.59 -3.03 16.36
C GLY A 33 9.64 -2.04 15.69
N LYS A 34 8.84 -1.26 16.44
CA LYS A 34 7.98 -0.17 15.93
C LYS A 34 6.91 -0.60 14.93
N PHE A 35 6.58 -1.89 14.85
CA PHE A 35 5.54 -2.35 13.93
C PHE A 35 4.17 -1.72 14.23
N ASN A 36 3.80 -1.53 15.51
CA ASN A 36 2.54 -0.87 15.85
C ASN A 36 2.46 0.58 15.34
N THR A 37 3.54 1.35 15.51
CA THR A 37 3.64 2.73 15.01
C THR A 37 3.51 2.74 13.50
N LEU A 38 4.24 1.87 12.81
CA LEU A 38 4.23 1.81 11.35
C LEU A 38 2.87 1.37 10.79
N GLN A 39 2.23 0.38 11.42
CA GLN A 39 0.88 -0.04 11.06
C GLN A 39 -0.13 1.09 11.24
N ARG A 40 -0.06 1.82 12.35
CA ARG A 40 -0.93 2.97 12.59
C ARG A 40 -0.74 4.04 11.52
N PHE A 41 0.50 4.36 11.16
CA PHE A 41 0.80 5.29 10.07
C PHE A 41 0.24 4.82 8.73
N SER A 42 0.36 3.52 8.43
CA SER A 42 -0.27 2.90 7.27
C SER A 42 -1.79 3.07 7.27
N ASP A 43 -2.45 2.86 8.41
CA ASP A 43 -3.91 3.01 8.54
C ASP A 43 -4.34 4.48 8.34
N GLU A 44 -3.64 5.41 8.97
CA GLU A 44 -3.88 6.86 8.86
C GLU A 44 -3.67 7.36 7.42
N TYR A 45 -2.58 6.94 6.77
CA TYR A 45 -2.30 7.32 5.38
C TYR A 45 -3.25 6.64 4.40
N SER A 46 -3.67 5.41 4.66
CA SER A 46 -4.71 4.72 3.88
C SER A 46 -6.02 5.48 3.88
N ALA A 47 -6.44 6.04 5.03
CA ALA A 47 -7.66 6.83 5.11
C ALA A 47 -7.59 8.08 4.22
N ILE A 48 -6.44 8.74 4.17
CA ILE A 48 -6.19 9.88 3.27
C ILE A 48 -6.24 9.42 1.82
N ALA A 49 -5.51 8.37 1.46
CA ALA A 49 -5.44 7.88 0.09
C ALA A 49 -6.81 7.45 -0.45
N LYS A 50 -7.59 6.72 0.36
CA LYS A 50 -8.97 6.32 0.02
C LYS A 50 -9.86 7.51 -0.28
N LYS A 51 -9.75 8.56 0.55
CA LYS A 51 -10.54 9.78 0.40
C LYS A 51 -10.21 10.50 -0.91
N ILE A 52 -8.92 10.64 -1.24
CA ILE A 52 -8.47 11.26 -2.49
C ILE A 52 -9.00 10.48 -3.71
N ILE A 53 -8.86 9.15 -3.69
CA ILE A 53 -9.36 8.29 -4.78
C ILE A 53 -10.88 8.39 -4.93
N ALA A 54 -11.62 8.51 -3.83
CA ALA A 54 -13.07 8.71 -3.88
C ALA A 54 -13.43 10.09 -4.45
N GLU A 55 -12.89 11.16 -3.87
CA GLU A 55 -13.31 12.54 -4.18
C GLU A 55 -12.80 13.04 -5.53
N GLU A 56 -11.59 12.63 -5.95
CA GLU A 56 -10.95 13.18 -7.16
C GLU A 56 -11.06 12.26 -8.39
N LEU A 57 -11.13 10.94 -8.18
CA LEU A 57 -11.26 9.97 -9.26
C LEU A 57 -12.68 9.34 -9.33
N GLY A 58 -13.56 9.62 -8.36
CA GLY A 58 -14.94 9.16 -8.36
C GLY A 58 -15.15 7.70 -7.90
N TYR A 59 -14.14 7.06 -7.32
CA TYR A 59 -14.21 5.67 -6.86
C TYR A 59 -14.64 5.57 -5.38
N GLU A 60 -15.90 5.91 -5.09
CA GLU A 60 -16.43 5.99 -3.71
C GLU A 60 -16.30 4.70 -2.89
N ASN A 61 -16.38 3.54 -3.54
CA ASN A 61 -16.32 2.22 -2.87
C ASN A 61 -14.89 1.63 -2.84
N ASN A 62 -13.85 2.42 -3.13
CA ASN A 62 -12.49 1.91 -3.19
C ASN A 62 -11.99 1.35 -1.84
N THR A 63 -11.10 0.36 -1.91
CA THR A 63 -10.44 -0.23 -0.73
C THR A 63 -8.93 0.03 -0.72
N THR A 64 -8.51 1.15 -1.31
CA THR A 64 -7.10 1.56 -1.43
C THR A 64 -6.38 1.52 -0.08
N MET A 65 -5.15 1.03 -0.03
CA MET A 65 -4.37 0.95 1.21
C MET A 65 -2.94 1.40 0.98
N VAL A 66 -2.33 1.94 2.04
CA VAL A 66 -0.93 2.36 2.06
C VAL A 66 -0.16 1.46 3.01
N MET A 67 0.95 0.93 2.53
CA MET A 67 1.85 0.07 3.28
C MET A 67 3.22 0.72 3.38
N TYR A 68 3.66 1.00 4.60
CA TYR A 68 5.04 1.40 4.82
C TYR A 68 5.95 0.18 4.92
N LYS A 69 7.16 0.30 4.38
CA LYS A 69 8.21 -0.71 4.50
C LYS A 69 9.10 -0.42 5.71
N MET A 70 9.34 -1.44 6.54
CA MET A 70 10.30 -1.35 7.64
C MET A 70 11.73 -1.54 7.12
N ASP A 71 12.36 -0.44 6.70
CA ASP A 71 13.77 -0.38 6.31
C ASP A 71 14.66 0.27 7.40
N ASP A 72 15.97 0.38 7.14
CA ASP A 72 16.91 0.96 8.09
C ASP A 72 16.67 2.44 8.39
N LYS A 73 15.99 3.16 7.49
CA LYS A 73 15.65 4.56 7.66
C LYS A 73 14.43 4.69 8.57
N ALA A 74 13.40 3.87 8.33
CA ALA A 74 12.24 3.75 9.21
C ALA A 74 12.65 3.43 10.65
N ARG A 75 13.56 2.46 10.85
CA ARG A 75 14.07 2.10 12.19
C ARG A 75 14.75 3.26 12.93
N LYS A 76 15.31 4.24 12.23
CA LYS A 76 15.99 5.41 12.82
C LYS A 76 15.06 6.58 13.07
N ILE A 77 13.95 6.67 12.32
CA ILE A 77 13.00 7.78 12.38
C ILE A 77 11.85 7.48 13.34
N LEU A 78 11.40 6.23 13.39
CA LEU A 78 10.19 5.86 14.11
C LEU A 78 10.42 5.81 15.62
N GLU A 79 9.60 6.58 16.33
CA GLU A 79 9.49 6.57 17.78
C GLU A 79 8.10 6.06 18.20
N LEU A 80 7.96 5.54 19.41
CA LEU A 80 6.64 5.17 19.90
C LEU A 80 5.81 6.43 20.12
N ASP A 81 4.52 6.35 19.79
CA ASP A 81 3.53 7.41 20.04
C ASP A 81 3.78 8.72 19.28
N MET A 82 4.71 8.72 18.31
CA MET A 82 4.91 9.87 17.44
C MET A 82 3.66 10.13 16.57
N GLU A 83 3.38 11.40 16.30
CA GLU A 83 2.28 11.78 15.43
C GLU A 83 2.55 11.38 13.97
N PHE A 84 1.50 11.02 13.26
CA PHE A 84 1.60 10.72 11.83
C PHE A 84 1.92 11.99 11.04
N ASP A 85 2.92 11.88 10.17
CA ASP A 85 3.29 12.93 9.23
C ASP A 85 3.65 12.29 7.89
N LYS A 86 2.81 12.55 6.87
CA LYS A 86 3.00 12.03 5.51
C LYS A 86 4.24 12.57 4.80
N SER A 87 4.87 13.63 5.32
CA SER A 87 6.14 14.16 4.80
C SER A 87 7.36 13.37 5.27
N LEU A 88 7.18 12.45 6.23
CA LEU A 88 8.27 11.59 6.69
C LEU A 88 8.84 10.81 5.51
N PRO A 89 10.17 10.78 5.37
CA PRO A 89 10.80 10.26 4.16
C PRO A 89 10.97 8.72 4.26
N LEU A 90 9.85 8.03 4.49
CA LEU A 90 9.71 6.59 4.64
C LEU A 90 9.24 5.96 3.32
N CYS A 91 9.74 4.75 3.02
CA CYS A 91 9.30 4.02 1.84
C CYS A 91 7.84 3.55 2.02
N SER A 92 6.95 3.97 1.13
CA SER A 92 5.53 3.63 1.15
C SER A 92 5.04 3.18 -0.22
N GLU A 93 4.25 2.12 -0.20
CA GLU A 93 3.51 1.61 -1.35
C GLU A 93 2.05 1.98 -1.20
N VAL A 94 1.42 2.51 -2.25
CA VAL A 94 -0.04 2.61 -2.33
C VAL A 94 -0.58 1.49 -3.21
N LEU A 95 -1.41 0.62 -2.61
CA LEU A 95 -2.17 -0.39 -3.33
C LEU A 95 -3.57 0.15 -3.59
N ILE A 96 -3.82 0.57 -4.82
CA ILE A 96 -5.10 1.08 -5.32
C ILE A 96 -6.01 -0.12 -5.60
N ARG A 97 -7.19 -0.18 -4.98
CA ARG A 97 -8.14 -1.30 -5.15
C ARG A 97 -9.51 -0.80 -5.56
N LEU A 98 -9.92 -1.11 -6.80
CA LEU A 98 -11.07 -0.50 -7.47
C LEU A 98 -11.90 -1.51 -8.25
N ASP A 99 -13.18 -1.19 -8.41
CA ASP A 99 -14.01 -1.70 -9.49
C ASP A 99 -13.74 -0.81 -10.73
N LEU A 100 -13.08 -1.35 -11.75
CA LEU A 100 -12.68 -0.58 -12.93
C LEU A 100 -13.85 -0.33 -13.90
N GLU A 101 -13.69 0.64 -14.80
CA GLU A 101 -14.61 0.81 -15.92
C GLU A 101 -14.47 -0.32 -16.94
N ASP A 102 -13.22 -0.71 -17.25
CA ASP A 102 -12.84 -1.86 -18.06
C ASP A 102 -11.50 -2.47 -17.59
N SER A 103 -11.17 -3.68 -18.06
CA SER A 103 -9.97 -4.42 -17.66
C SER A 103 -8.77 -4.27 -18.61
N SER A 104 -8.75 -3.23 -19.45
CA SER A 104 -7.64 -2.98 -20.38
C SER A 104 -6.40 -2.42 -19.67
N LEU A 105 -5.23 -2.59 -20.28
CA LEU A 105 -4.00 -1.98 -19.76
C LEU A 105 -4.02 -0.45 -19.95
N GLU A 106 -4.76 0.04 -20.93
CA GLU A 106 -5.04 1.45 -21.15
C GLU A 106 -5.76 2.08 -19.94
N GLU A 107 -6.84 1.45 -19.44
CA GLU A 107 -7.56 1.96 -18.27
C GLU A 107 -6.73 1.84 -16.99
N VAL A 108 -6.01 0.72 -16.81
CA VAL A 108 -5.08 0.56 -15.67
C VAL A 108 -4.00 1.65 -15.67
N ALA A 109 -3.39 1.94 -16.82
CA ALA A 109 -2.40 3.00 -16.94
C ALA A 109 -3.02 4.37 -16.62
N LYS A 110 -4.22 4.65 -17.14
CA LYS A 110 -4.96 5.89 -16.87
C LYS A 110 -5.21 6.08 -15.38
N VAL A 111 -5.74 5.07 -14.70
CA VAL A 111 -5.98 5.12 -13.24
C VAL A 111 -4.69 5.37 -12.46
N LEU A 112 -3.60 4.69 -12.80
CA LEU A 112 -2.31 4.90 -12.13
C LEU A 112 -1.78 6.33 -12.32
N MET A 113 -1.90 6.89 -13.53
CA MET A 113 -1.51 8.27 -13.83
C MET A 113 -2.38 9.30 -13.10
N ASP A 114 -3.70 9.11 -13.15
CA ASP A 114 -4.67 10.01 -12.50
C ASP A 114 -4.50 9.98 -10.98
N ALA A 115 -4.33 8.79 -10.39
CA ALA A 115 -4.09 8.63 -8.96
C ALA A 115 -2.76 9.27 -8.53
N HIS A 116 -1.69 9.06 -9.30
CA HIS A 116 -0.40 9.69 -9.02
C HIS A 116 -0.50 11.22 -9.00
N LYS A 117 -1.19 11.80 -9.99
CA LYS A 117 -1.42 13.24 -10.04
C LYS A 117 -2.23 13.73 -8.83
N ALA A 118 -3.36 13.09 -8.53
CA ALA A 118 -4.21 13.43 -7.39
C ALA A 118 -3.45 13.37 -6.06
N PHE A 119 -2.62 12.34 -5.87
CA PHE A 119 -1.78 12.22 -4.68
C PHE A 119 -0.75 13.34 -4.58
N LEU A 120 -0.07 13.70 -5.67
CA LEU A 120 0.89 14.81 -5.68
C LEU A 120 0.22 16.15 -5.35
N GLU A 121 -0.95 16.43 -5.94
CA GLU A 121 -1.75 17.64 -5.66
C GLU A 121 -2.16 17.72 -4.17
N ASN A 122 -2.31 16.57 -3.52
CA ASN A 122 -2.58 16.43 -2.10
C ASN A 122 -1.34 16.27 -1.21
N ASN A 123 -0.13 16.52 -1.72
CA ASN A 123 1.13 16.36 -0.99
C ASN A 123 1.34 14.94 -0.41
N CYS A 124 0.89 13.92 -1.15
CA CYS A 124 1.09 12.52 -0.83
C CYS A 124 2.14 11.95 -1.78
N ASN A 125 3.29 11.53 -1.22
CA ASN A 125 4.40 10.99 -1.98
C ASN A 125 4.56 9.50 -1.67
N PHE A 126 4.33 8.65 -2.67
CA PHE A 126 4.52 7.21 -2.58
C PHE A 126 5.76 6.80 -3.37
N THR A 127 6.52 5.83 -2.86
CA THR A 127 7.68 5.29 -3.56
C THR A 127 7.29 4.22 -4.59
N GLU A 128 6.13 3.61 -4.40
CA GLU A 128 5.63 2.52 -5.24
C GLU A 128 4.10 2.54 -5.29
N TYR A 129 3.57 2.09 -6.42
CA TYR A 129 2.16 1.95 -6.73
C TYR A 129 1.91 0.52 -7.16
N SER A 130 0.82 -0.02 -6.63
CA SER A 130 0.21 -1.26 -7.08
C SER A 130 -1.26 -0.99 -7.36
N LEU A 131 -1.84 -1.72 -8.31
CA LEU A 131 -3.25 -1.64 -8.63
C LEU A 131 -3.84 -3.04 -8.64
N TYR A 132 -4.98 -3.19 -7.98
CA TYR A 132 -5.84 -4.34 -8.07
C TYR A 132 -7.21 -3.86 -8.56
N GLY A 133 -7.53 -4.19 -9.80
CA GLY A 133 -8.75 -3.80 -10.47
C GLY A 133 -9.61 -5.01 -10.76
N GLU A 134 -10.91 -4.89 -10.52
CA GLU A 134 -11.91 -5.90 -10.89
C GLU A 134 -12.89 -5.29 -11.90
N LYS A 135 -13.21 -6.04 -12.94
CA LYS A 135 -14.35 -5.75 -13.82
C LYS A 135 -15.04 -7.04 -14.19
N ASP A 136 -16.33 -7.12 -13.86
CA ASP A 136 -17.15 -8.31 -14.06
C ASP A 136 -16.50 -9.54 -13.40
N ASP A 137 -15.88 -10.42 -14.19
CA ASP A 137 -15.21 -11.65 -13.75
C ASP A 137 -13.68 -11.61 -14.04
N THR A 138 -13.16 -10.46 -14.47
CA THR A 138 -11.74 -10.25 -14.82
C THR A 138 -11.04 -9.45 -13.73
N HIS A 139 -9.95 -10.01 -13.24
CA HIS A 139 -9.08 -9.40 -12.25
C HIS A 139 -7.77 -8.99 -12.91
N VAL A 140 -7.38 -7.74 -12.71
CA VAL A 140 -6.08 -7.22 -13.15
C VAL A 140 -5.30 -6.76 -11.92
N SER A 141 -4.11 -7.32 -11.73
CA SER A 141 -3.18 -6.90 -10.69
C SER A 141 -1.90 -6.40 -11.32
N VAL A 142 -1.44 -5.23 -10.92
CA VAL A 142 -0.17 -4.63 -11.31
C VAL A 142 0.61 -4.27 -10.06
N TYR A 143 1.91 -4.59 -10.06
CA TYR A 143 2.82 -4.33 -8.95
C TYR A 143 4.11 -3.66 -9.44
N GLY A 144 4.85 -3.00 -8.56
CA GLY A 144 6.19 -2.49 -8.86
C GLY A 144 6.24 -1.17 -9.62
N ILE A 145 5.13 -0.42 -9.68
CA ILE A 145 5.08 0.83 -10.44
C ILE A 145 5.67 1.98 -9.61
N THR A 146 6.82 2.49 -10.01
CA THR A 146 7.42 3.67 -9.39
C THR A 146 6.89 4.97 -10.01
N PRO A 147 6.91 6.12 -9.29
CA PRO A 147 6.60 7.43 -9.88
C PRO A 147 7.37 7.70 -11.18
N LYS A 148 8.64 7.29 -11.24
CA LYS A 148 9.49 7.42 -12.45
C LYS A 148 8.85 6.75 -13.67
N TYR A 149 8.24 5.57 -13.52
CA TYR A 149 7.57 4.89 -14.63
C TYR A 149 6.31 5.62 -15.08
N ILE A 150 5.53 6.15 -14.12
CA ILE A 150 4.32 6.93 -14.41
C ILE A 150 4.67 8.24 -15.14
N GLU A 151 5.68 8.96 -14.64
CA GLU A 151 6.14 10.25 -15.18
C GLU A 151 6.88 10.13 -16.52
N SER A 152 7.32 8.93 -16.90
CA SER A 152 8.10 8.71 -18.14
C SER A 152 7.31 8.94 -19.43
N GLY A 153 5.97 8.88 -19.37
CA GLY A 153 5.10 8.87 -20.55
C GLY A 153 5.00 7.51 -21.26
N GLU A 154 5.76 6.51 -20.81
CA GLU A 154 5.86 5.18 -21.43
C GLU A 154 5.14 4.08 -20.63
N LEU A 155 4.37 4.44 -19.60
CA LEU A 155 3.76 3.50 -18.66
C LEU A 155 2.97 2.39 -19.37
N ILE A 156 2.16 2.74 -20.37
CA ILE A 156 1.37 1.76 -21.12
C ILE A 156 2.24 0.74 -21.87
N ASN A 157 3.36 1.18 -22.43
CA ASN A 157 4.29 0.31 -23.15
C ASN A 157 5.00 -0.63 -22.17
N LEU A 158 5.42 -0.10 -21.02
CA LEU A 158 6.01 -0.90 -19.93
C LEU A 158 5.03 -1.95 -19.42
N LEU A 159 3.74 -1.62 -19.27
CA LEU A 159 2.74 -2.59 -18.85
C LEU A 159 2.55 -3.70 -19.90
N LYS A 160 2.48 -3.34 -21.18
CA LYS A 160 2.38 -4.31 -22.28
C LYS A 160 3.60 -5.25 -22.29
N GLU A 161 4.79 -4.68 -22.17
CA GLU A 161 6.04 -5.45 -22.12
C GLU A 161 6.12 -6.37 -20.90
N ALA A 162 5.71 -5.89 -19.72
CA ALA A 162 5.66 -6.69 -18.50
C ALA A 162 4.67 -7.85 -18.61
N LYS A 163 3.52 -7.65 -19.26
CA LYS A 163 2.56 -8.73 -19.53
C LYS A 163 3.14 -9.80 -20.45
N ASP A 164 3.85 -9.40 -21.51
CA ASP A 164 4.35 -10.31 -22.53
C ASP A 164 5.59 -11.11 -22.08
N ASN A 165 6.36 -10.58 -21.12
CA ASN A 165 7.61 -11.17 -20.64
C ASN A 165 7.54 -11.75 -19.21
N GLU A 166 6.35 -11.91 -18.63
CA GLU A 166 6.16 -12.34 -17.22
C GLU A 166 6.84 -11.41 -16.19
N GLY A 167 7.03 -10.14 -16.58
CA GLY A 167 7.59 -9.07 -15.77
C GLY A 167 8.78 -8.36 -16.42
N VAL A 168 8.93 -7.07 -16.14
CA VAL A 168 10.05 -6.22 -16.62
C VAL A 168 10.42 -5.22 -15.54
N ASP A 169 11.70 -5.09 -15.23
CA ASP A 169 12.23 -4.11 -14.26
C ASP A 169 11.53 -4.09 -12.89
N GLY A 170 11.06 -5.24 -12.42
CA GLY A 170 10.32 -5.36 -11.15
C GLY A 170 8.82 -5.06 -11.25
N ILE A 171 8.32 -4.73 -12.44
CA ILE A 171 6.90 -4.61 -12.75
C ILE A 171 6.35 -6.01 -13.04
N TYR A 172 5.23 -6.36 -12.41
CA TYR A 172 4.53 -7.62 -12.64
C TYR A 172 3.06 -7.37 -12.92
N ILE A 173 2.50 -8.12 -13.86
CA ILE A 173 1.08 -8.05 -14.22
C ILE A 173 0.47 -9.44 -14.17
N PHE A 174 -0.67 -9.54 -13.51
CA PHE A 174 -1.49 -10.74 -13.48
C PHE A 174 -2.87 -10.39 -13.96
N ILE A 175 -3.34 -11.09 -15.00
CA ILE A 175 -4.70 -10.99 -15.50
C ILE A 175 -5.33 -12.38 -15.34
N LYS A 176 -6.44 -12.45 -14.60
CA LYS A 176 -7.17 -13.68 -14.38
C LYS A 176 -8.64 -13.47 -14.76
N GLU A 177 -9.11 -14.24 -15.72
CA GLU A 177 -10.52 -14.38 -16.05
C GLU A 177 -11.10 -15.53 -15.22
N GLU A 178 -12.20 -15.32 -14.51
CA GLU A 178 -12.92 -16.43 -13.88
C GLU A 178 -13.72 -17.19 -14.94
N ASN A 179 -13.32 -18.43 -15.21
CA ASN A 179 -14.08 -19.33 -16.06
C ASN A 179 -15.43 -19.64 -15.39
N LYS A 180 -16.52 -19.27 -16.05
CA LYS A 180 -17.89 -19.72 -15.73
C LYS A 180 -18.07 -21.21 -15.94
#